data_AF-A0A960S7Z1-F1
#
_entry.id   AF-A0A960S7Z1-F1
#
_cell.length_a   1.000
_cell.length_b   1.000
_cell.length_c   1.000
_cell.angle_alpha   90.00
_cell.angle_beta   90.00
_cell.angle_gamma   90.00
#
_symmetry.space_group_name_H-M   'P 1'
#
loop_
_entity.id
_entity.type
_entity.pdbx_description
1 polymer ?
#
loop_
_entity_poly.entity_id
_entity_poly.type
_entity_poly.pdbx_seq_one_letter_code
_entity_poly.pdbx_strand_id
1 'polypeptide(L)' 'MLIGVFSDIHDNLENLDKALAVFHDRQVESLIFCGDFCSPIPSRVVGGGFKGDIHVVFGNGDG' A
#
# COMPACT_ATOMS: atom_id res chain seq x y z
N MET A 1 7.73 -12.35 -11.53
CA MET A 1 7.31 -12.31 -10.12
C MET A 1 8.08 -11.25 -9.36
N LEU A 2 7.47 -10.07 -9.25
CA LEU A 2 7.93 -8.97 -8.42
C LEU A 2 6.92 -8.73 -7.30
N ILE A 3 7.42 -8.47 -6.09
CA ILE A 3 6.62 -8.16 -4.90
C ILE A 3 6.99 -6.75 -4.46
N GLY A 4 5.99 -5.89 -4.31
CA GLY A 4 6.15 -4.56 -3.73
C GLY A 4 6.02 -4.62 -2.22
N VAL A 5 6.94 -4.01 -1.49
CA VAL A 5 6.91 -3.95 -0.02
C VAL A 5 6.98 -2.50 0.41
N PHE A 6 6.05 -2.08 1.28
CA PHE A 6 5.99 -0.73 1.82
C PHE A 6 5.31 -0.73 3.20
N SER A 7 5.40 0.38 3.92
CA SER A 7 4.95 0.50 5.32
C SER A 7 4.75 1.98 5.67
N ASP A 8 4.12 2.26 6.82
CA ASP A 8 4.15 3.58 7.48
C ASP A 8 3.67 4.73 6.57
N ILE A 9 2.55 4.53 5.87
CA ILE A 9 2.00 5.56 4.98
C ILE A 9 1.56 6.79 5.77
N HIS A 10 1.05 6.62 7.01
CA HIS A 10 0.69 7.72 7.91
C HIS A 10 -0.14 8.81 7.20
N ASP A 11 -1.21 8.40 6.52
CA ASP A 11 -2.09 9.29 5.73
C ASP A 11 -1.43 10.09 4.58
N ASN A 12 -0.19 9.78 4.22
CA ASN A 12 0.52 10.45 3.13
C ASN A 12 0.08 9.90 1.76
N LEU A 13 -1.06 10.38 1.28
CA LEU A 13 -1.65 9.95 0.01
C LEU A 13 -0.77 10.29 -1.20
N GLU A 14 -0.04 11.41 -1.17
CA GLU A 14 0.84 11.80 -2.27
C GLU A 14 1.98 10.78 -2.48
N ASN A 15 2.60 10.32 -1.39
CA ASN A 15 3.64 9.30 -1.49
C ASN A 15 3.07 7.92 -1.80
N LEU A 16 1.85 7.62 -1.31
CA LEU A 16 1.15 6.39 -1.67
C LEU A 16 0.89 6.32 -3.18
N ASP A 17 0.38 7.39 -3.79
CA ASP A 17 0.11 7.43 -5.23
C ASP A 17 1.40 7.22 -6.05
N LYS A 18 2.50 7.85 -5.63
CA LYS A 18 3.82 7.64 -6.25
C LYS A 18 4.28 6.18 -6.13
N ALA A 19 4.10 5.56 -4.96
CA ALA A 19 4.48 4.16 -4.75
C ALA A 19 3.65 3.22 -5.62
N LEU A 20 2.33 3.41 -5.68
CA LEU A 20 1.43 2.62 -6.53
C LEU A 20 1.77 2.75 -8.02
N ALA A 21 2.13 3.95 -8.50
CA ALA A 21 2.59 4.16 -9.87
C ALA A 21 3.89 3.37 -10.15
N VAL A 22 4.86 3.40 -9.23
CA VAL A 22 6.10 2.60 -9.37
C VAL A 22 5.80 1.10 -9.41
N PHE A 23 4.88 0.61 -8.59
CA PHE A 23 4.49 -0.81 -8.60
C PHE A 23 3.81 -1.20 -9.90
N HIS A 24 2.92 -0.35 -10.41
CA HIS A 24 2.27 -0.54 -11.70
C HIS A 24 3.30 -0.61 -12.85
N ASP A 25 4.18 0.38 -12.95
CA ASP A 25 5.16 0.48 -14.04
C ASP A 25 6.16 -0.68 -14.05
N ARG A 26 6.47 -1.23 -12.87
CA ARG A 26 7.33 -2.40 -12.71
C ARG A 26 6.61 -3.72 -12.89
N GLN A 27 5.30 -3.71 -13.13
CA GLN A 27 4.47 -4.91 -13.21
C GLN A 27 4.59 -5.80 -11.96
N VAL A 28 4.49 -5.17 -10.78
CA VAL A 28 4.40 -5.89 -9.51
C VAL A 28 3.09 -6.69 -9.47
N GLU A 29 3.17 -7.94 -9.04
CA GLU A 29 2.06 -8.89 -9.04
C GLU A 29 1.38 -9.00 -7.66
N SER A 30 2.13 -8.70 -6.58
CA SER A 30 1.62 -8.74 -5.21
C SER A 30 2.24 -7.63 -4.35
N LEU A 31 1.48 -7.14 -3.37
CA LEU A 31 1.92 -6.14 -2.40
C LEU A 31 1.95 -6.70 -0.98
N ILE A 32 2.93 -6.25 -0.20
CA ILE A 32 3.01 -6.43 1.25
C ILE A 32 3.04 -5.04 1.89
N PHE A 33 2.08 -4.79 2.77
CA PHE A 33 2.03 -3.60 3.61
C PHE A 33 2.25 -3.97 5.08
N CYS A 34 3.29 -3.40 5.68
CA CYS A 34 3.72 -3.77 7.04
C CYS A 34 2.99 -3.01 8.17
N GLY A 35 1.97 -2.20 7.84
CA GLY A 35 1.11 -1.53 8.81
C GLY A 35 1.27 -0.01 8.84
N ASP A 36 0.46 0.61 9.69
CA ASP A 36 0.41 2.06 9.91
C ASP A 36 -0.10 2.84 8.67
N PHE A 37 -1.31 2.47 8.23
CA PHE A 37 -2.16 3.35 7.44
C PHE A 37 -2.62 4.58 8.24
N CYS A 38 -2.81 4.42 9.55
CA CYS A 38 -3.39 5.39 10.48
C CYS A 38 -4.89 5.61 10.29
N SER A 39 -5.33 6.24 9.20
CA SER A 39 -6.75 6.37 8.90
C SER A 39 -7.23 5.27 7.92
N PRO A 40 -8.54 5.08 7.75
CA PRO A 40 -9.06 4.12 6.78
C PRO A 40 -9.00 4.60 5.33
N ILE A 41 -8.49 5.81 5.04
CA ILE A 41 -8.44 6.35 3.67
C ILE A 41 -7.33 5.68 2.83
N PRO A 42 -6.06 5.61 3.29
CA PRO A 42 -4.99 4.95 2.55
C PRO A 42 -5.29 3.49 2.15
N SER A 43 -5.92 2.70 3.03
CA SER A 43 -6.26 1.31 2.73
C SER A 43 -7.26 1.18 1.58
N ARG A 44 -8.21 2.12 1.46
CA ARG A 44 -9.14 2.20 0.31
C ARG A 44 -8.42 2.59 -0.98
N VAL A 45 -7.45 3.51 -0.90
CA VAL A 45 -6.63 3.90 -2.06
C VAL A 45 -5.79 2.73 -2.55
N VAL A 46 -5.12 2.00 -1.63
CA VAL A 46 -4.38 0.76 -1.96
C VAL A 46 -5.28 -0.27 -2.62
N GLY A 47 -6.44 -0.58 -2.01
CA GLY A 47 -7.37 -1.59 -2.53
C GLY A 47 -8.03 -1.21 -3.86
N GLY A 48 -8.21 0.09 -4.13
CA GLY A 48 -8.73 0.58 -5.42
C GLY A 48 -7.66 0.76 -6.50
N GLY A 49 -6.41 1.00 -6.10
CA GLY A 49 -5.30 1.33 -6.99
C GLY A 49 -4.45 0.14 -7.45
N PHE A 50 -4.61 -1.04 -6.83
CA PHE A 50 -3.86 -2.25 -7.18
C PHE A 50 -4.79 -3.43 -7.47
N LYS A 51 -4.51 -4.19 -8.53
CA LYS A 51 -5.37 -5.30 -9.01
C LYS A 51 -4.91 -6.70 -8.62
N GLY A 52 -3.74 -6.84 -7.99
CA GLY A 52 -3.21 -8.12 -7.53
C GLY A 52 -3.45 -8.37 -6.05
N ASP A 53 -2.79 -9.39 -5.51
CA ASP A 53 -2.89 -9.73 -4.08
C ASP A 53 -2.26 -8.66 -3.20
N ILE A 54 -2.94 -8.30 -2.11
CA ILE A 54 -2.49 -7.31 -1.14
C ILE A 54 -2.49 -7.96 0.24
N HIS A 55 -1.31 -8.18 0.80
CA HIS A 55 -1.14 -8.72 2.14
C HIS A 55 -0.85 -7.57 3.12
N VAL A 56 -1.61 -7.53 4.21
CA VAL A 56 -1.55 -6.43 5.18
C VAL A 56 -1.48 -7.00 6.59
N VAL A 57 -0.66 -6.37 7.43
CA VAL A 57 -0.74 -6.50 8.89
C VAL A 57 -1.10 -5.14 9.50
N PHE A 58 -1.73 -5.15 10.67
CA PHE A 58 -2.01 -3.92 11.41
C PHE A 58 -0.76 -3.43 12.14
N GLY A 59 -0.46 -2.15 11.99
CA GLY A 59 0.52 -1.43 12.80
C GLY A 59 -0.13 -0.85 14.08
N ASN A 60 0.69 -0.29 14.96
CA ASN A 60 0.19 0.27 16.24
C ASN A 60 -0.57 1.59 16.09
N GLY A 61 -0.49 2.23 14.93
CA GLY A 61 -1.25 3.42 14.56
C GLY A 61 -2.56 3.12 13.84
N ASP A 62 -2.84 1.85 13.48
CA ASP A 62 -4.08 1.45 12.83
C ASP A 62 -5.18 1.19 13.89
N GLY A 63 -6.08 2.17 14.06
CA GLY A 63 -7.15 2.16 15.08
C GLY A 63 -8.48 2.75 14.62
#